data_AF-A0A965TVM6-F1
#
_entry.id   AF-A0A965TVM6-F1
#
_cell.length_a   1.000
_cell.length_b   1.000
_cell.length_c   1.000
_cell.angle_alpha   90.00
_cell.angle_beta   90.00
_cell.angle_gamma   90.00
#
_symmetry.space_group_name_H-M   'P 1'
#
loop_
_entity.id
_entity.type
_entity.pdbx_description
1 polymer ?
#
loop_
_entity_poly.entity_id
_entity_poly.type
_entity_poly.pdbx_seq_one_letter_code
_entity_poly.pdbx_strand_id
1 'polypeptide(L)'
;MKQKYKQTDKQVLNFAQMLCKQMPFEARQIHGALEELIAEGVLILNGDNLYQKRMLRDGELSTLRADAGKKGGSSVTKQYGTQGYLYLMSDGFDKNKIGISLNPKNRLYRLRYDLKLPKHFVVRDTIQVKDMGLSEDIAHEFFADILDGEWLKSGYSEVQEKFALLKAKLQAKSQANTEYENENEYENEYENDLSKGGKGGKRSARFKPPTQQEVETYLSLKGQFK
;
A
#
# COMPACT_ATOMS: atom_id res chain seq x y z
N MET A 1 10.91 -29.31 8.58
CA MET A 1 12.06 -29.21 9.51
C MET A 1 13.36 -29.00 8.73
N LYS A 2 14.23 -28.06 9.13
CA LYS A 2 15.54 -27.84 8.44
C LYS A 2 16.49 -29.02 8.69
N GLN A 3 17.32 -29.37 7.70
CA GLN A 3 18.20 -30.55 7.71
C GLN A 3 19.12 -30.64 8.95
N LYS A 4 19.63 -29.50 9.45
CA LYS A 4 20.46 -29.44 10.67
C LYS A 4 19.79 -29.93 11.96
N TYR A 5 18.46 -30.05 11.96
CA TYR A 5 17.67 -30.54 13.10
C TYR A 5 17.17 -31.97 12.90
N LYS A 6 17.33 -32.57 11.71
CA LYS A 6 17.03 -33.98 11.47
C LYS A 6 18.20 -34.85 11.91
N GLN A 7 18.52 -34.80 13.21
CA GLN A 7 19.69 -35.49 13.75
C GLN A 7 19.42 -36.96 14.06
N THR A 8 18.14 -37.34 14.21
CA THR A 8 17.72 -38.71 14.52
C THR A 8 16.43 -39.05 13.78
N ASP A 9 16.13 -40.33 13.57
CA ASP A 9 14.87 -40.78 12.94
C ASP A 9 13.63 -40.47 13.80
N LYS A 10 13.84 -40.21 15.10
CA LYS A 10 12.79 -39.82 16.03
C LYS A 10 12.45 -38.34 15.90
N GLN A 11 11.41 -38.05 15.13
CA GLN A 11 10.95 -36.67 14.85
C GLN A 11 10.64 -35.86 16.12
N VAL A 12 10.01 -36.47 17.12
CA VAL A 12 9.68 -35.80 18.40
C VAL A 12 10.93 -35.36 19.15
N LEU A 13 11.99 -36.17 19.13
CA LEU A 13 13.28 -35.85 19.75
C LEU A 13 13.96 -34.67 19.06
N ASN A 14 13.89 -34.62 17.73
CA ASN A 14 14.41 -33.49 16.96
C ASN A 14 13.67 -32.18 17.31
N PHE A 15 12.35 -32.23 17.51
CA PHE A 15 11.58 -31.06 17.96
C PHE A 15 11.92 -30.66 19.40
N ALA A 16 12.10 -31.63 20.30
CA ALA A 16 12.51 -31.37 21.68
C ALA A 16 13.89 -30.67 21.75
N GLN A 17 14.85 -31.10 20.93
CA GLN A 17 16.16 -30.45 20.81
C GLN A 17 16.07 -29.03 20.25
N MET A 18 15.15 -28.76 19.32
CA MET A 18 14.90 -27.40 18.83
C MET A 18 14.35 -26.49 19.94
N LEU A 19 13.36 -26.99 20.68
CA LEU A 19 12.66 -26.26 21.75
C LEU A 19 13.54 -26.03 22.98
N CYS A 20 14.45 -26.94 23.29
CA CYS A 20 15.44 -26.78 24.37
C CYS A 20 16.33 -25.54 24.18
N LYS A 21 16.50 -25.05 22.93
CA LYS A 21 17.23 -23.79 22.66
C LYS A 21 16.41 -22.53 22.97
N GLN A 22 15.10 -22.65 23.12
CA GLN A 22 14.17 -21.53 23.28
C GLN A 22 13.56 -21.48 24.69
N MET A 23 13.64 -22.58 25.45
CA MET A 23 13.05 -22.69 26.78
C MET A 23 14.04 -23.27 27.79
N PRO A 24 13.98 -22.88 29.07
CA PRO A 24 14.90 -23.34 30.12
C PRO A 24 14.48 -24.72 30.65
N PHE A 25 14.30 -25.69 29.75
CA PHE A 25 13.96 -27.07 30.08
C PHE A 25 14.90 -28.03 29.34
N GLU A 26 15.15 -29.17 29.97
CA GLU A 26 15.96 -30.21 29.33
C GLU A 26 15.20 -30.87 28.19
N ALA A 27 15.92 -31.27 27.14
CA ALA A 27 15.33 -31.92 25.97
C ALA A 27 14.53 -33.19 26.34
N ARG A 28 14.92 -33.91 27.40
CA ARG A 28 14.21 -35.09 27.89
C ARG A 28 12.82 -34.74 28.46
N GLN A 29 12.72 -33.65 29.22
CA GLN A 29 11.46 -33.18 29.79
C GLN A 29 10.52 -32.71 28.67
N ILE A 30 11.07 -31.97 27.70
CA ILE A 30 10.30 -31.50 26.53
C ILE A 30 9.82 -32.68 25.69
N HIS A 31 10.65 -33.71 25.49
CA HIS A 31 10.26 -34.92 24.76
C HIS A 31 9.06 -35.61 25.40
N GLY A 32 9.11 -35.87 26.71
CA GLY A 32 8.00 -36.50 27.43
C GLY A 32 6.70 -35.69 27.33
N ALA A 33 6.81 -34.37 27.51
CA ALA A 33 5.66 -33.48 27.36
C ALA A 33 5.10 -33.45 25.93
N LEU A 34 5.94 -33.50 24.90
CA LEU A 34 5.49 -33.56 23.51
C LEU A 34 4.77 -34.87 23.19
N GLU A 35 5.27 -36.01 23.68
CA GLU A 35 4.60 -37.30 23.50
C GLU A 35 3.22 -37.32 24.15
N GLU A 36 3.11 -36.79 25.37
CA GLU A 36 1.82 -36.65 26.07
C GLU A 36 0.84 -35.77 25.28
N LEU A 37 1.29 -34.59 24.83
CA LEU A 37 0.44 -33.66 24.07
C LEU A 37 0.01 -34.19 22.70
N ILE A 38 0.83 -35.04 22.07
CA ILE A 38 0.47 -35.73 20.83
C ILE A 38 -0.53 -36.86 21.11
N ALA A 39 -0.32 -37.63 22.18
CA ALA A 39 -1.23 -38.71 22.58
C ALA A 39 -2.64 -38.18 22.92
N GLU A 40 -2.71 -37.03 23.61
CA GLU A 40 -3.96 -36.33 23.92
C GLU A 40 -4.58 -35.59 22.71
N GLY A 41 -3.93 -35.65 21.53
CA GLY A 41 -4.43 -35.03 20.30
C GLY A 41 -4.43 -33.49 20.30
N VAL A 42 -3.73 -32.87 21.27
CA VAL A 42 -3.57 -31.41 21.37
C VAL A 42 -2.62 -30.91 20.29
N LEU A 43 -1.50 -31.62 20.09
CA LEU A 43 -0.52 -31.36 19.05
C LEU A 43 -0.64 -32.37 17.92
N ILE A 44 -0.54 -31.88 16.68
CA ILE A 44 -0.55 -32.71 15.48
C ILE A 44 0.87 -32.70 14.90
N LEU A 45 1.42 -33.90 14.73
CA LEU A 45 2.67 -34.12 14.03
C LEU A 45 2.33 -34.56 12.59
N ASN A 46 2.67 -33.72 11.61
CA ASN A 46 2.54 -34.07 10.20
C ASN A 46 3.92 -33.96 9.53
N GLY A 47 4.62 -35.09 9.49
CA GLY A 47 5.98 -35.22 9.00
C GLY A 47 6.94 -34.22 9.65
N ASP A 48 7.22 -33.16 8.91
CA ASP A 48 8.21 -32.14 9.24
C ASP A 48 7.65 -30.94 10.02
N ASN A 49 6.35 -30.97 10.34
CA ASN A 49 5.58 -29.91 10.97
C ASN A 49 4.94 -30.40 12.27
N LEU A 50 5.08 -29.60 13.32
CA LEU A 50 4.42 -29.77 14.61
C LEU A 50 3.55 -28.52 14.84
N TYR A 51 2.24 -28.69 14.96
CA TYR A 51 1.32 -27.56 15.10
C TYR A 51 0.07 -27.92 15.92
N GLN A 52 -0.56 -26.88 16.46
CA GLN A 52 -1.88 -26.96 17.07
C GLN A 52 -2.94 -26.41 16.12
N LYS A 53 -4.16 -26.96 16.12
CA LYS A 53 -5.28 -26.48 15.27
C LYS A 53 -5.58 -24.98 15.40
N ARG A 54 -5.36 -24.40 16.59
CA ARG A 54 -5.55 -22.96 16.82
C ARG A 54 -4.46 -22.12 16.15
N MET A 55 -3.22 -22.57 16.17
CA MET A 55 -2.10 -21.86 15.52
C MET A 55 -2.32 -21.69 14.01
N LEU A 56 -2.84 -22.73 13.35
CA LEU A 56 -3.18 -22.66 11.92
C LEU A 56 -4.28 -21.62 11.65
N ARG A 57 -5.37 -21.67 12.42
CA ARG A 57 -6.49 -20.72 12.33
C ARG A 57 -6.08 -19.28 12.64
N ASP A 58 -5.26 -19.08 13.67
CA ASP A 58 -4.75 -17.76 14.04
C ASP A 58 -3.81 -17.22 12.95
N GLY A 59 -3.04 -18.09 12.29
CA GLY A 59 -2.22 -17.75 11.12
C GLY A 59 -3.05 -17.29 9.93
N GLU A 60 -4.09 -18.05 9.57
CA GLU A 60 -5.06 -17.68 8.52
C GLU A 60 -5.73 -16.34 8.83
N LEU A 61 -6.22 -16.14 10.06
CA LEU A 61 -6.81 -14.88 10.52
C LEU A 61 -5.81 -13.71 10.43
N SER A 62 -4.55 -13.95 10.77
CA SER A 62 -3.50 -12.94 10.66
C SER A 62 -3.27 -12.52 9.21
N THR A 63 -3.20 -13.47 8.28
CA THR A 63 -3.07 -13.17 6.84
C THR A 63 -4.27 -12.39 6.32
N LEU A 64 -5.49 -12.82 6.64
CA LEU A 64 -6.72 -12.12 6.26
C LEU A 64 -6.77 -10.69 6.82
N ARG A 65 -6.38 -10.50 8.07
CA ARG A 65 -6.32 -9.18 8.72
C ARG A 65 -5.24 -8.30 8.10
N ALA A 66 -4.09 -8.86 7.72
CA ALA A 66 -3.04 -8.12 7.04
C ALA A 66 -3.51 -7.65 5.66
N ASP A 67 -4.19 -8.50 4.89
CA ASP A 67 -4.73 -8.16 3.58
C ASP A 67 -5.86 -7.13 3.67
N ALA A 68 -6.78 -7.30 4.62
CA ALA A 68 -7.85 -6.33 4.89
C ALA A 68 -7.27 -4.99 5.38
N GLY A 69 -6.28 -5.03 6.27
CA GLY A 69 -5.58 -3.85 6.78
C GLY A 69 -4.78 -3.10 5.72
N LYS A 70 -4.18 -3.81 4.75
CA LYS A 70 -3.52 -3.21 3.58
C LYS A 70 -4.52 -2.48 2.69
N LYS A 71 -5.70 -3.06 2.47
CA LYS A 71 -6.80 -2.42 1.72
C LYS A 71 -7.35 -1.19 2.46
N GLY A 72 -7.60 -1.29 3.77
CA GLY A 72 -8.14 -0.18 4.59
C GLY A 72 -7.12 0.92 4.91
N GLY A 73 -5.84 0.59 5.05
CA GLY A 73 -4.75 1.52 5.32
C GLY A 73 -4.35 2.37 4.11
N SER A 74 -4.82 2.02 2.92
CA SER A 74 -4.72 2.83 1.70
C SER A 74 -5.72 3.99 1.68
N SER A 75 -6.24 4.39 2.85
CA SER A 75 -7.01 5.62 3.04
C SER A 75 -6.10 6.85 2.91
N VAL A 76 -5.47 7.04 1.75
CA VAL A 76 -5.36 8.40 1.24
C VAL A 76 -6.82 8.84 1.11
N THR A 77 -7.26 9.83 1.88
CA THR A 77 -8.61 10.39 1.75
C THR A 77 -8.83 10.66 0.27
N LYS A 78 -9.69 9.87 -0.38
CA LYS A 78 -9.95 10.00 -1.82
C LYS A 78 -10.31 11.46 -2.07
N GLN A 79 -9.57 12.09 -2.96
CA GLN A 79 -9.63 13.54 -3.14
C GLN A 79 -10.80 13.92 -4.06
N TYR A 80 -12.01 13.53 -3.64
CA TYR A 80 -13.27 13.84 -4.33
C TYR A 80 -13.46 15.37 -4.40
N GLY A 81 -14.02 15.85 -5.51
CA GLY A 81 -14.26 17.27 -5.74
C GLY A 81 -13.02 18.13 -5.99
N THR A 82 -11.82 17.54 -6.06
CA THR A 82 -10.58 18.30 -6.31
C THR A 82 -10.04 18.06 -7.72
N GLN A 83 -9.65 19.14 -8.39
CA GLN A 83 -9.01 19.09 -9.70
C GLN A 83 -7.56 18.63 -9.57
N GLY A 84 -7.10 17.82 -10.51
CA GLY A 84 -5.70 17.41 -10.58
C GLY A 84 -5.42 16.52 -11.78
N TYR A 85 -4.58 15.51 -11.58
CA TYR A 85 -4.14 14.62 -12.66
C TYR A 85 -4.35 13.16 -12.32
N LEU A 86 -4.97 12.43 -13.25
CA LEU A 86 -4.85 10.99 -13.35
C LEU A 86 -3.58 10.68 -14.17
N TYR A 87 -2.72 9.81 -13.68
CA TYR A 87 -1.44 9.52 -14.32
C TYR A 87 -1.23 8.03 -14.59
N LEU A 88 -0.38 7.75 -15.58
CA LEU A 88 0.23 6.44 -15.82
C LEU A 88 1.74 6.56 -15.61
N MET A 89 2.29 5.73 -14.71
CA MET A 89 3.73 5.58 -14.51
C MET A 89 4.17 4.19 -14.92
N SER A 90 5.33 4.09 -15.57
CA SER A 90 5.86 2.81 -16.03
C SER A 90 7.38 2.81 -16.16
N ASP A 91 7.99 1.65 -15.94
CA ASP A 91 9.37 1.35 -16.34
C ASP A 91 9.53 1.07 -17.85
N GLY A 92 8.42 0.94 -18.58
CA GLY A 92 8.39 0.60 -20.01
C GLY A 92 8.29 -0.90 -20.26
N PHE A 93 8.18 -1.71 -19.21
CA PHE A 93 8.04 -3.15 -19.27
C PHE A 93 6.78 -3.56 -18.50
N ASP A 94 6.94 -4.21 -17.35
CA ASP A 94 5.84 -4.87 -16.65
C ASP A 94 5.43 -4.12 -15.38
N LYS A 95 6.21 -3.12 -14.92
CA LYS A 95 5.83 -2.33 -13.74
C LYS A 95 5.05 -1.13 -14.19
N ASN A 96 3.74 -1.28 -14.15
CA ASN A 96 2.78 -0.26 -14.57
C ASN A 96 1.92 0.16 -13.37
N LYS A 97 1.74 1.47 -13.20
CA LYS A 97 1.01 2.05 -12.08
C LYS A 97 0.09 3.17 -12.53
N ILE A 98 -1.16 3.12 -12.08
CA ILE A 98 -2.11 4.22 -12.21
C ILE A 98 -2.32 4.90 -10.86
N GLY A 99 -2.83 6.13 -10.89
CA GLY A 99 -3.26 6.83 -9.70
C GLY A 99 -3.48 8.32 -9.94
N ILE A 100 -3.87 9.01 -8.89
CA ILE A 100 -4.19 10.44 -8.92
C ILE A 100 -3.23 11.28 -8.09
N SER A 101 -2.96 12.50 -8.54
CA SER A 101 -2.21 13.49 -7.76
C SER A 101 -2.34 14.90 -8.32
N LEU A 102 -2.25 15.89 -7.44
CA LEU A 102 -2.01 17.29 -7.83
C LEU A 102 -0.66 17.47 -8.56
N ASN A 103 0.35 16.67 -8.21
CA ASN A 103 1.68 16.76 -8.81
C ASN A 103 2.29 15.36 -9.04
N PRO A 104 2.07 14.76 -10.23
CA PRO A 104 2.58 13.44 -10.58
C PRO A 104 4.10 13.31 -10.47
N LYS A 105 4.88 14.38 -10.72
CA LYS A 105 6.35 14.35 -10.61
C LYS A 105 6.81 14.19 -9.16
N ASN A 106 6.21 14.94 -8.24
CA ASN A 106 6.50 14.80 -6.81
C ASN A 106 6.04 13.45 -6.27
N ARG A 107 4.91 12.93 -6.77
CA ARG A 107 4.44 11.58 -6.45
C ARG A 107 5.43 10.52 -6.95
N LEU A 108 5.94 10.65 -8.18
CA LEU A 108 6.97 9.78 -8.73
C LEU A 108 8.25 9.80 -7.88
N TYR A 109 8.71 10.97 -7.46
CA TYR A 109 9.89 11.11 -6.62
C TYR A 109 9.76 10.31 -5.31
N ARG A 110 8.63 10.45 -4.61
CA ARG A 110 8.35 9.70 -3.37
C ARG A 110 8.27 8.20 -3.65
N LEU A 111 7.53 7.79 -4.68
CA LEU A 111 7.39 6.38 -5.04
C LEU A 111 8.74 5.73 -5.36
N ARG A 112 9.63 6.42 -6.07
CA ARG A 112 10.99 5.93 -6.35
C ARG A 112 11.80 5.75 -5.08
N TYR A 113 11.68 6.69 -4.13
CA TYR A 113 12.36 6.62 -2.85
C TYR A 113 11.84 5.46 -1.98
N ASP A 114 10.52 5.38 -1.79
CA ASP A 114 9.87 4.42 -0.89
C ASP A 114 10.02 2.98 -1.39
N LEU A 115 9.86 2.77 -2.70
CA LEU A 115 9.84 1.43 -3.31
C LEU A 115 11.13 1.07 -4.05
N LYS A 116 12.16 1.93 -3.97
CA LYS A 116 13.47 1.75 -4.63
C LYS A 116 13.34 1.41 -6.12
N LEU A 117 12.44 2.12 -6.81
CA LEU A 117 12.14 1.88 -8.23
C LEU A 117 13.30 2.33 -9.13
N PRO A 118 13.47 1.69 -10.30
CA PRO A 118 14.56 2.06 -11.21
C PRO A 118 14.38 3.47 -11.77
N LYS A 119 15.50 4.09 -12.20
CA LYS A 119 15.51 5.44 -12.77
C LYS A 119 14.65 5.59 -14.03
N HIS A 120 14.45 4.51 -14.78
CA HIS A 120 13.63 4.49 -15.99
C HIS A 120 12.13 4.30 -15.70
N PHE A 121 11.72 4.10 -14.44
CA PHE A 121 10.32 4.17 -14.03
C PHE A 121 9.88 5.63 -13.99
N VAL A 122 9.15 6.10 -15.01
CA VAL A 122 8.81 7.52 -15.23
C VAL A 122 7.31 7.71 -15.37
N VAL A 123 6.83 8.96 -15.25
CA VAL A 123 5.48 9.32 -15.69
C VAL A 123 5.46 9.22 -17.22
N ARG A 124 4.56 8.40 -17.76
CA ARG A 124 4.41 8.16 -19.20
C ARG A 124 3.32 9.03 -19.81
N ASP A 125 2.18 9.16 -19.12
CA ASP A 125 1.07 10.00 -19.56
C ASP A 125 0.30 10.55 -18.35
N THR A 126 -0.40 11.66 -18.56
CA THR A 126 -1.25 12.35 -17.58
C THR A 126 -2.50 12.90 -18.23
N ILE A 127 -3.60 12.88 -17.50
CA ILE A 127 -4.90 13.41 -17.90
C ILE A 127 -5.33 14.39 -16.81
N GLN A 128 -5.60 15.64 -17.20
CA GLN A 128 -6.15 16.62 -16.27
C GLN A 128 -7.64 16.31 -16.04
N VAL A 129 -8.05 16.24 -14.79
CA VAL A 129 -9.41 15.85 -14.39
C VAL A 129 -9.99 16.83 -13.38
N LYS A 130 -11.28 17.13 -13.51
CA LYS A 130 -12.01 18.05 -12.61
C LYS A 130 -12.20 17.46 -11.21
N ASP A 131 -12.43 16.15 -11.13
CA ASP A 131 -12.56 15.40 -9.89
C ASP A 131 -11.61 14.20 -9.93
N MET A 132 -10.55 14.26 -9.12
CA MET A 132 -9.58 13.17 -9.01
C MET A 132 -10.20 11.90 -8.42
N GLY A 133 -11.02 11.99 -7.37
CA GLY A 133 -11.62 10.82 -6.73
C GLY A 133 -12.54 10.04 -7.67
N LEU A 134 -13.43 10.73 -8.38
CA LEU A 134 -14.31 10.10 -9.38
C LEU A 134 -13.51 9.51 -10.55
N SER A 135 -12.46 10.21 -10.99
CA SER A 135 -11.63 9.73 -12.10
C SER A 135 -10.80 8.52 -11.72
N GLU A 136 -10.36 8.42 -10.46
CA GLU A 136 -9.69 7.24 -9.91
C GLU A 136 -10.63 6.04 -9.89
N ASP A 137 -11.88 6.22 -9.43
CA ASP A 137 -12.88 5.16 -9.41
C ASP A 137 -13.18 4.64 -10.83
N ILE A 138 -13.37 5.54 -11.80
CA ILE A 138 -13.57 5.18 -13.21
C ILE A 138 -12.34 4.43 -13.75
N ALA A 139 -11.13 4.87 -13.43
CA ALA A 139 -9.91 4.20 -13.86
C ALA A 139 -9.81 2.81 -13.24
N HIS A 140 -10.09 2.66 -11.95
CA HIS A 140 -10.05 1.37 -11.27
C HIS A 140 -11.08 0.38 -11.82
N GLU A 141 -12.30 0.85 -12.12
CA GLU A 141 -13.32 0.04 -12.80
C GLU A 141 -12.86 -0.36 -14.20
N PHE A 142 -12.28 0.58 -14.96
CA PHE A 142 -11.81 0.33 -16.32
C PHE A 142 -10.67 -0.68 -16.40
N PHE A 143 -9.80 -0.72 -15.39
CA PHE A 143 -8.66 -1.62 -15.29
C PHE A 143 -8.90 -2.83 -14.39
N ALA A 144 -10.14 -3.08 -13.96
CA ALA A 144 -10.46 -4.08 -12.92
C ALA A 144 -9.96 -5.49 -13.25
N ASP A 145 -9.83 -5.82 -14.54
CA ASP A 145 -9.32 -7.11 -15.05
C ASP A 145 -7.81 -7.31 -14.79
N ILE A 146 -7.03 -6.23 -14.81
CA ILE A 146 -5.57 -6.27 -14.68
C ILE A 146 -5.04 -5.55 -13.42
N LEU A 147 -5.92 -4.97 -12.61
CA LEU A 147 -5.57 -4.19 -11.43
C LEU A 147 -5.25 -5.08 -10.22
N ASP A 148 -4.11 -4.82 -9.59
CA ASP A 148 -3.70 -5.38 -8.30
C ASP A 148 -3.36 -4.25 -7.32
N GLY A 149 -4.38 -3.81 -6.59
CA GLY A 149 -4.32 -2.60 -5.77
C GLY A 149 -4.18 -1.36 -6.64
N GLU A 150 -2.99 -0.76 -6.67
CA GLU A 150 -2.70 0.41 -7.51
C GLU A 150 -1.75 0.08 -8.69
N TRP A 151 -1.39 -1.19 -8.87
CA TRP A 151 -0.46 -1.67 -9.88
C TRP A 151 -1.18 -2.49 -10.95
N LEU A 152 -0.69 -2.48 -12.18
CA LEU A 152 -1.28 -3.20 -13.31
C LEU A 152 -0.43 -4.41 -13.69
N LYS A 153 -1.08 -5.58 -13.82
CA LYS A 153 -0.46 -6.87 -14.17
C LYS A 153 -0.49 -7.15 -15.67
N SER A 154 -0.07 -6.18 -16.47
CA SER A 154 0.14 -6.39 -17.91
C SER A 154 1.36 -5.61 -18.40
N GLY A 155 1.86 -5.97 -19.57
CA GLY A 155 2.96 -5.30 -20.25
C GLY A 155 2.58 -3.89 -20.69
N TYR A 156 3.59 -3.02 -20.80
CA TYR A 156 3.41 -1.59 -21.03
C TYR A 156 2.60 -1.27 -22.31
N SER A 157 2.78 -2.03 -23.40
CA SER A 157 2.05 -1.79 -24.66
C SER A 157 0.53 -1.88 -24.47
N GLU A 158 0.04 -2.96 -23.85
CA GLU A 158 -1.38 -3.15 -23.60
C GLU A 158 -1.92 -2.08 -22.64
N VAL A 159 -1.16 -1.79 -21.58
CA VAL A 159 -1.53 -0.76 -20.61
C VAL A 159 -1.61 0.62 -21.26
N GLN A 160 -0.68 0.94 -22.16
CA GLN A 160 -0.64 2.22 -22.87
C GLN A 160 -1.87 2.38 -23.77
N GLU A 161 -2.23 1.34 -24.52
CA GLU A 161 -3.43 1.33 -25.37
C GLU A 161 -4.71 1.49 -24.54
N LYS A 162 -4.85 0.70 -23.47
CA LYS A 162 -5.99 0.82 -22.53
C LYS A 162 -6.06 2.22 -21.90
N PHE A 163 -4.93 2.80 -21.51
CA PHE A 163 -4.89 4.14 -20.93
C PHE A 163 -5.29 5.23 -21.94
N ALA A 164 -4.89 5.08 -23.21
CA ALA A 164 -5.33 5.98 -24.28
C ALA A 164 -6.85 5.90 -24.52
N LEU A 165 -7.43 4.69 -24.45
CA LEU A 165 -8.89 4.50 -24.52
C LEU A 165 -9.62 5.15 -23.34
N LEU A 166 -9.09 4.99 -22.13
CA LEU A 166 -9.62 5.66 -20.93
C LEU A 166 -9.58 7.19 -21.10
N LYS A 167 -8.47 7.73 -21.62
CA LYS A 167 -8.32 9.16 -21.91
C LYS A 167 -9.38 9.68 -22.86
N ALA A 168 -9.61 8.97 -23.96
CA ALA A 168 -10.65 9.29 -24.92
C ALA A 168 -12.06 9.24 -24.28
N LYS A 169 -12.34 8.22 -23.45
CA LYS A 169 -13.63 8.06 -22.76
C LYS A 169 -13.90 9.22 -21.78
N LEU A 170 -12.89 9.62 -21.00
CA LEU A 170 -13.01 10.75 -20.06
C LEU A 170 -13.21 12.08 -20.80
N GLN A 171 -12.48 12.30 -21.90
CA GLN A 171 -12.63 13.50 -22.72
C GLN A 171 -14.01 13.59 -23.39
N ALA A 172 -14.50 12.49 -23.97
CA ALA A 172 -15.84 12.45 -24.57
C ALA A 172 -16.94 12.75 -23.55
N LYS A 173 -16.83 12.21 -22.32
CA LYS A 173 -17.79 12.49 -21.24
C LYS A 173 -17.75 13.96 -20.82
N SER A 174 -16.58 14.61 -20.85
CA SER A 174 -16.48 16.04 -20.57
C SER A 174 -17.09 16.93 -21.66
N GLN A 175 -17.04 16.50 -22.93
CA GLN A 175 -17.61 17.22 -24.07
C GLN A 175 -19.13 17.10 -24.11
N ALA A 176 -19.68 15.94 -23.76
CA ALA A 176 -21.13 15.74 -23.64
C ALA A 176 -21.76 16.56 -22.51
N ASN A 177 -21.01 16.83 -21.43
CA ASN A 177 -21.48 17.66 -20.31
C ASN A 177 -21.27 19.17 -20.52
N THR A 178 -20.55 19.61 -21.57
CA THR A 178 -20.38 21.06 -21.84
C THR A 178 -21.60 21.72 -22.49
N GLU A 179 -22.61 20.97 -22.92
CA GLU A 179 -23.85 21.53 -23.48
C GLU A 179 -24.94 21.83 -22.42
N TYR A 180 -24.78 21.35 -21.19
CA TYR A 180 -25.69 21.62 -20.07
C TYR A 180 -24.91 21.58 -18.75
N GLU A 181 -24.51 22.74 -18.23
CA GLU A 181 -24.30 23.05 -16.80
C GLU A 181 -23.59 24.41 -16.69
N ASN A 182 -24.33 25.47 -17.02
CA ASN A 182 -24.25 26.70 -16.24
C ASN A 182 -25.11 26.45 -14.99
N GLU A 183 -24.64 26.88 -13.82
CA GLU A 183 -25.32 26.76 -12.52
C GLU A 183 -25.20 25.39 -11.81
N ASN A 184 -24.18 25.26 -10.97
CA ASN A 184 -24.30 24.64 -9.65
C ASN A 184 -23.15 25.15 -8.77
N GLU A 185 -23.37 26.32 -8.17
CA GLU A 185 -22.67 26.74 -6.95
C GLU A 185 -23.06 25.78 -5.83
N TYR A 186 -22.10 24.97 -5.37
CA TYR A 186 -22.21 24.35 -4.06
C TYR A 186 -21.41 25.18 -3.07
N GLU A 187 -22.11 26.06 -2.36
CA GLU A 187 -21.67 26.59 -1.06
C GLU A 187 -21.44 25.39 -0.13
N ASN A 188 -20.20 25.24 0.35
CA ASN A 188 -19.90 24.32 1.45
C ASN A 188 -19.62 25.14 2.70
N GLU A 189 -20.66 25.40 3.49
CA GLU A 189 -20.53 25.66 4.92
C GLU A 189 -20.40 24.33 5.65
N TYR A 190 -19.24 24.05 6.25
CA TYR A 190 -19.18 23.17 7.40
C TYR A 190 -18.19 23.71 8.42
N GLU A 191 -18.78 24.22 9.51
CA GLU A 191 -18.13 24.54 10.77
C GLU A 191 -17.33 23.34 11.29
N ASN A 192 -16.06 23.59 11.63
CA ASN A 192 -15.20 22.62 12.27
C ASN A 192 -15.50 22.59 13.78
N ASP A 193 -16.29 21.62 14.22
CA ASP A 193 -16.43 21.32 15.63
C ASP A 193 -15.38 20.29 16.07
N LEU A 194 -14.24 20.80 16.53
CA LEU A 194 -13.17 20.02 17.14
C LEU A 194 -13.51 19.76 18.61
N SER A 195 -14.01 18.56 18.96
CA SER A 195 -13.88 18.10 20.34
C SER A 195 -13.78 16.58 20.53
N LYS A 196 -12.66 16.21 21.19
CA LYS A 196 -12.40 15.02 22.05
C LYS A 196 -12.30 13.65 21.35
N GLY A 197 -11.25 12.83 21.54
CA GLY A 197 -10.09 12.88 22.42
C GLY A 197 -9.22 11.64 22.20
N GLY A 198 -7.97 11.66 22.69
CA GLY A 198 -7.07 10.50 22.66
C GLY A 198 -5.61 10.90 22.86
N LYS A 199 -5.13 10.78 24.10
CA LYS A 199 -3.83 11.24 24.61
C LYS A 199 -2.65 10.38 24.12
N GLY A 200 -1.50 11.01 23.85
CA GLY A 200 -0.18 10.44 24.15
C GLY A 200 0.91 10.59 23.07
N GLY A 201 1.91 11.45 23.34
CA GLY A 201 3.30 11.23 22.89
C GLY A 201 3.91 12.21 21.88
N LYS A 202 4.52 13.29 22.39
CA LYS A 202 5.56 14.17 21.79
C LYS A 202 5.34 14.65 20.33
N ARG A 203 4.75 15.84 20.20
CA ARG A 203 4.75 16.65 18.98
C ARG A 203 6.21 17.00 18.60
N SER A 204 6.78 16.34 17.58
CA SER A 204 7.86 16.96 16.82
C SER A 204 7.30 18.24 16.20
N ALA A 205 7.97 19.38 16.38
CA ALA A 205 7.55 20.63 15.74
C ALA A 205 7.36 20.37 14.24
N ARG A 206 6.12 20.48 13.77
CA ARG A 206 5.77 20.28 12.36
C ARG A 206 6.50 21.36 11.59
N PHE A 207 7.60 20.98 10.94
CA PHE A 207 8.38 21.89 10.11
C PHE A 207 7.43 22.46 9.04
N LYS A 208 7.14 23.76 9.13
CA LYS A 208 6.37 24.45 8.11
C LYS A 208 7.34 24.68 6.94
N PRO A 209 7.05 24.14 5.74
CA PRO A 209 7.85 24.51 4.59
C PRO A 209 7.77 26.03 4.37
N PRO A 210 8.87 26.68 3.95
CA PRO A 210 8.88 28.11 3.73
C PRO A 210 7.85 28.48 2.67
N THR A 211 7.15 29.58 2.94
CA THR A 211 6.20 30.19 2.02
C THR A 211 6.91 30.69 0.77
N GLN A 212 6.18 30.86 -0.34
CA GLN A 212 6.75 31.38 -1.59
C GLN A 212 7.42 32.75 -1.39
N GLN A 213 6.85 33.61 -0.55
CA GLN A 213 7.42 34.90 -0.17
C GLN A 213 8.76 34.76 0.59
N GLU A 214 8.87 33.77 1.49
CA GLU A 214 10.13 33.50 2.21
C GLU A 214 11.22 32.95 1.26
N VAL A 215 10.84 32.14 0.28
CA VAL A 215 11.77 31.61 -0.74
C VAL A 215 12.27 32.73 -1.66
N GLU A 216 11.38 33.64 -2.09
CA GLU A 216 11.74 34.79 -2.93
C GLU A 216 12.63 35.79 -2.19
N THR A 217 12.34 36.06 -0.91
CA THR A 217 13.17 36.93 -0.06
C THR A 217 14.57 36.34 0.11
N TYR A 218 14.68 35.02 0.31
CA TYR A 218 15.96 34.34 0.48
C TYR A 218 16.80 34.31 -0.81
N LEU A 219 16.15 34.16 -1.97
CA LEU A 219 16.81 34.21 -3.28
C LEU A 219 17.26 35.63 -3.64
N SER A 220 16.49 36.65 -3.28
CA SER A 220 16.83 38.07 -3.43
C SER A 220 18.07 38.45 -2.60
N LEU A 221 18.14 38.03 -1.33
CA LEU A 221 19.28 38.27 -0.44
C LEU A 221 20.56 37.58 -0.92
N LYS A 222 20.47 36.38 -1.52
CA LYS A 222 21.63 35.69 -2.10
C LYS A 222 22.14 36.30 -3.41
N GLY A 223 21.31 37.08 -4.10
CA GLY A 223 21.70 37.81 -5.31
C GLY A 223 22.54 39.07 -5.04
N GLN A 224 22.58 39.55 -3.79
CA GLN A 224 23.30 40.77 -3.40
C GLN A 224 24.72 40.54 -2.87
N PHE A 225 25.14 39.28 -2.72
CA PHE A 225 26.53 38.91 -2.46
C PHE A 225 27.12 38.25 -3.72
N LYS A 226 27.52 39.09 -4.66
CA LYS A 226 28.52 38.79 -5.70
C LYS A 226 29.50 39.93 -5.77
#